data_AF-A0A354ZJY7-F1
#
_entry.id   AF-A0A354ZJY7-F1
#
_cell.length_a   1.000
_cell.length_b   1.000
_cell.length_c   1.000
_cell.angle_alpha   90.00
_cell.angle_beta   90.00
_cell.angle_gamma   90.00
#
_symmetry.space_group_name_H-M   'P 1'
#
loop_
_entity.id
_entity.type
_entity.pdbx_description
1 polymer ?
#
loop_
_entity_poly.entity_id
_entity_poly.type
_entity_poly.pdbx_seq_one_letter_code
_entity_poly.pdbx_strand_id
1 'polypeptide(L)'
;MVAGGVFIALILLMVSSSTSDFAVLYSSLPPEDAGRIVEYLKESGVKYKLSSGGSTVMAPSDSVYELRMELASKGFPQGAGAGFELFDRTNFGATDFTQKVNYTRALQGELARTIMALNPVELARVHIVIPEERLFSEQQRPTTASIVLKLKPGAYILDAQVRGVVNLVASAVQGLSPESITVVDTDGNMMWRGGGANMAQGPSTGAMTTAQLEAKMSFEQEMQRRVETMLDRALGIGKAVVRVYADINFDSTERASEIYQPVAGGLGIPIAEQTTEEQRRSDGPAVGGVAGTPSNVEGYPIVTGAAGSKSDYTRTDRTINYEVSKVVEKAVIAPGKVERISVAAMVDGVLTQDKQETIKQVISAAVGIRTERGDEIAVTGMEFARGASDID
;
A
#
# COMPACT_ATOMS: atom_id res chain seq x y z
N MET A 1 -71.29 -53.52 -25.97
CA MET A 1 -70.20 -53.26 -24.98
C MET A 1 -68.82 -53.01 -25.61
N VAL A 2 -68.61 -53.24 -26.92
CA VAL A 2 -67.29 -53.05 -27.55
C VAL A 2 -66.99 -51.58 -27.90
N ALA A 3 -68.00 -50.79 -28.27
CA ALA A 3 -67.82 -49.37 -28.63
C ALA A 3 -67.40 -48.46 -27.46
N GLY A 4 -67.82 -48.77 -26.22
CA GLY A 4 -67.44 -48.01 -25.03
C GLY A 4 -65.98 -48.24 -24.59
N GLY A 5 -65.46 -49.45 -24.80
CA GLY A 5 -64.07 -49.79 -24.48
C GLY A 5 -63.06 -49.10 -25.39
N VAL A 6 -63.40 -48.93 -26.67
CA VAL A 6 -62.53 -48.23 -27.65
C VAL A 6 -62.47 -46.72 -27.38
N PHE A 7 -63.58 -46.11 -26.93
CA PHE A 7 -63.60 -44.70 -26.58
C PHE A 7 -62.79 -44.40 -25.31
N ILE A 8 -62.89 -45.27 -24.30
CA ILE A 8 -62.08 -45.18 -23.09
C ILE A 8 -60.61 -45.44 -23.38
N ALA A 9 -60.29 -46.41 -24.24
CA ALA A 9 -58.92 -46.67 -24.67
C ALA A 9 -58.31 -45.49 -25.45
N LEU A 10 -59.08 -44.84 -26.33
CA LEU A 10 -58.64 -43.65 -27.07
C LEU A 10 -58.40 -42.44 -26.14
N ILE A 11 -59.26 -42.23 -25.14
CA ILE A 11 -59.05 -41.18 -24.12
C ILE A 11 -57.80 -41.48 -23.29
N LEU A 12 -57.62 -42.75 -22.86
CA LEU A 12 -56.42 -43.17 -22.12
C LEU A 12 -55.14 -43.03 -22.95
N LEU A 13 -55.19 -43.29 -24.25
CA LEU A 13 -54.05 -43.17 -25.17
C LEU A 13 -53.73 -41.69 -25.47
N MET A 14 -54.75 -40.83 -25.55
CA MET A 14 -54.57 -39.38 -25.72
C MET A 14 -54.01 -38.71 -24.47
N VAL A 15 -54.33 -39.21 -23.27
CA VAL A 15 -53.74 -38.77 -21.99
C VAL A 15 -52.34 -39.36 -21.75
N SER A 16 -52.02 -40.50 -22.36
CA SER A 16 -50.72 -41.18 -22.20
C SER A 16 -49.62 -40.68 -23.15
N SER A 17 -49.92 -39.83 -24.13
CA SER A 17 -48.97 -39.41 -25.17
C SER A 17 -48.23 -38.09 -24.89
N SER A 18 -48.45 -37.43 -23.75
CA SER A 18 -47.68 -36.23 -23.38
C SER A 18 -46.35 -36.62 -22.74
N THR A 19 -45.43 -37.19 -23.53
CA THR A 19 -44.01 -37.17 -23.16
C THR A 19 -43.55 -35.72 -23.27
N SER A 20 -43.70 -34.97 -22.18
CA SER A 20 -43.11 -33.63 -22.05
C SER A 20 -41.61 -33.77 -22.29
N ASP A 21 -41.15 -33.29 -23.43
CA ASP A 21 -39.73 -33.12 -23.70
C ASP A 21 -39.21 -32.10 -22.68
N PHE A 22 -38.17 -32.48 -21.95
CA PHE A 22 -37.52 -31.59 -20.99
C PHE A 22 -36.37 -30.86 -21.69
N ALA A 23 -36.35 -29.55 -21.58
CA ALA A 23 -35.24 -28.72 -22.03
C ALA A 23 -34.52 -28.08 -20.84
N VAL A 24 -33.26 -27.69 -21.06
CA VAL A 24 -32.42 -27.08 -20.02
C VAL A 24 -32.95 -25.68 -19.72
N LEU A 25 -33.44 -25.48 -18.49
CA LEU A 25 -33.84 -24.18 -18.00
C LEU A 25 -32.62 -23.35 -17.64
N TYR A 26 -31.75 -23.89 -16.77
CA TYR A 26 -30.46 -23.31 -16.37
C TYR A 26 -29.40 -24.42 -16.19
N SER A 27 -28.15 -24.09 -16.49
CA SER A 27 -26.98 -24.97 -16.33
C SER A 27 -25.91 -24.30 -15.48
N SER A 28 -25.02 -25.08 -14.87
CA SER A 28 -23.89 -24.60 -14.06
C SER A 28 -24.30 -23.71 -12.89
N LEU A 29 -25.45 -24.01 -12.28
CA LEU A 29 -25.95 -23.26 -11.13
C LEU A 29 -25.16 -23.60 -9.85
N PRO A 30 -24.86 -22.60 -9.01
CA PRO A 30 -24.50 -22.83 -7.62
C PRO A 30 -25.60 -23.61 -6.89
N PRO A 31 -25.27 -24.49 -5.92
CA PRO A 31 -26.27 -25.28 -5.19
C PRO A 31 -27.38 -24.45 -4.54
N GLU A 32 -27.05 -23.25 -4.06
CA GLU A 32 -27.99 -22.30 -3.44
C GLU A 32 -29.03 -21.77 -4.44
N ASP A 33 -28.61 -21.48 -5.68
CA ASP A 33 -29.51 -21.02 -6.75
C ASP A 33 -30.35 -22.18 -7.29
N ALA A 34 -29.74 -23.36 -7.45
CA ALA A 34 -30.46 -24.57 -7.86
C ALA A 34 -31.58 -24.92 -6.87
N GLY A 35 -31.31 -24.85 -5.55
CA GLY A 35 -32.30 -25.11 -4.51
C GLY A 35 -33.50 -24.17 -4.58
N ARG A 36 -33.24 -22.85 -4.70
CA ARG A 36 -34.31 -21.84 -4.77
C ARG A 36 -35.16 -21.92 -6.04
N ILE A 37 -34.52 -22.20 -7.18
CA ILE A 37 -35.25 -22.42 -8.45
C ILE A 37 -36.12 -23.68 -8.35
N VAL A 38 -35.61 -24.76 -7.76
CA VAL A 38 -36.39 -25.99 -7.55
C VAL A 38 -37.58 -25.77 -6.62
N GLU A 39 -37.39 -25.01 -5.54
CA GLU A 39 -38.46 -24.65 -4.60
C GLU A 39 -39.55 -23.85 -5.31
N TYR A 40 -39.17 -22.86 -6.12
CA TYR A 40 -40.09 -22.09 -6.94
C TYR A 40 -40.88 -22.96 -7.94
N LEU A 41 -40.20 -23.84 -8.68
CA LEU A 41 -40.85 -24.75 -9.63
C LEU A 41 -41.83 -25.70 -8.92
N LYS A 42 -41.48 -26.15 -7.71
CA LYS A 42 -42.33 -27.00 -6.87
C LYS A 42 -43.57 -26.26 -6.38
N GLU A 43 -43.44 -25.02 -5.91
CA GLU A 43 -44.56 -24.16 -5.49
C GLU A 43 -45.49 -23.82 -6.65
N SER A 44 -44.92 -23.60 -7.84
CA SER A 44 -45.66 -23.24 -9.06
C SER A 44 -46.28 -24.46 -9.76
N GLY A 45 -46.10 -25.68 -9.22
CA GLY A 45 -46.65 -26.91 -9.79
C GLY A 45 -45.99 -27.34 -11.11
N VAL A 46 -44.84 -26.79 -11.44
CA VAL A 46 -44.12 -27.05 -12.69
C VAL A 46 -43.28 -28.32 -12.53
N LYS A 47 -43.42 -29.26 -13.46
CA LYS A 47 -42.58 -30.47 -13.49
C LYS A 47 -41.12 -30.07 -13.72
N TYR A 48 -40.19 -30.67 -12.99
CA TYR A 48 -38.76 -30.39 -13.17
C TYR A 48 -37.94 -31.68 -13.13
N LYS A 49 -36.75 -31.65 -13.73
CA LYS A 49 -35.72 -32.68 -13.60
C LYS A 49 -34.38 -32.05 -13.25
N LEU A 50 -33.62 -32.72 -12.40
CA LEU A 50 -32.26 -32.34 -12.07
C LEU A 50 -31.28 -33.23 -12.82
N SER A 51 -30.24 -32.62 -13.39
CA SER A 51 -29.13 -33.31 -14.06
C SER A 51 -27.80 -32.76 -13.57
N SER A 52 -26.68 -33.38 -13.97
CA SER A 52 -25.32 -32.94 -13.64
C SER A 52 -25.09 -32.74 -12.14
N GLY A 53 -25.55 -33.69 -11.31
CA GLY A 53 -25.39 -33.64 -9.86
C GLY A 53 -26.19 -32.53 -9.15
N GLY A 54 -27.22 -31.97 -9.80
CA GLY A 54 -28.05 -30.90 -9.25
C GLY A 54 -27.68 -29.49 -9.72
N SER A 55 -26.61 -29.34 -10.52
CA SER A 55 -26.19 -28.05 -11.10
C SER A 55 -26.99 -27.65 -12.34
N THR A 56 -27.80 -28.56 -12.90
CA THR A 56 -28.62 -28.30 -14.09
C THR A 56 -30.08 -28.58 -13.78
N VAL A 57 -30.93 -27.59 -13.99
CA VAL A 57 -32.38 -27.68 -13.79
C VAL A 57 -33.05 -27.70 -15.17
N MET A 58 -33.90 -28.69 -15.40
CA MET A 58 -34.66 -28.87 -16.64
C MET A 58 -36.16 -28.73 -16.38
N ALA A 59 -36.87 -28.15 -17.34
CA ALA A 59 -38.32 -27.92 -17.30
C ALA A 59 -38.96 -28.32 -18.65
N PRO A 60 -40.30 -28.48 -18.73
CA PRO A 60 -41.01 -28.75 -19.99
C PRO A 60 -40.62 -27.73 -21.06
N SER A 61 -40.24 -28.22 -22.25
CA SER A 61 -39.66 -27.42 -23.34
C SER A 61 -40.57 -26.28 -23.78
N ASP A 62 -41.87 -26.50 -23.69
CA ASP A 62 -42.99 -25.59 -23.94
C ASP A 62 -43.05 -24.40 -22.97
N SER A 63 -42.54 -24.55 -21.74
CA SER A 63 -42.59 -23.51 -20.70
C SER A 63 -41.23 -22.87 -20.40
N VAL A 64 -40.13 -23.31 -21.02
CA VAL A 64 -38.77 -22.85 -20.66
C VAL A 64 -38.60 -21.33 -20.79
N TYR A 65 -39.07 -20.72 -21.88
CA TYR A 65 -38.89 -19.28 -22.10
C TYR A 65 -39.72 -18.44 -21.13
N GLU A 66 -40.97 -18.84 -20.89
CA GLU A 66 -41.86 -18.18 -19.93
C GLU A 66 -41.30 -18.28 -18.50
N LEU A 67 -40.86 -19.47 -18.10
CA LEU A 67 -40.23 -19.71 -16.80
C LEU A 67 -38.93 -18.92 -16.63
N ARG A 68 -38.13 -18.74 -17.68
CA ARG A 68 -36.93 -17.88 -17.62
C ARG A 68 -37.30 -16.42 -17.36
N MET A 69 -38.31 -15.91 -18.05
CA MET A 69 -38.77 -14.53 -17.89
C MET A 69 -39.34 -14.32 -16.48
N GLU A 70 -40.12 -15.27 -15.99
CA GLU A 70 -40.69 -15.24 -14.65
C GLU A 70 -39.63 -15.32 -13.55
N LEU A 71 -38.68 -16.26 -13.66
CA LEU A 71 -37.55 -16.39 -12.74
C LEU A 71 -36.67 -15.14 -12.75
N ALA A 72 -36.41 -14.57 -13.93
CA ALA A 72 -35.67 -13.31 -14.06
C ALA A 72 -36.39 -12.15 -13.37
N SER A 73 -37.72 -12.05 -13.49
CA SER A 73 -38.52 -11.03 -12.79
C SER A 73 -38.45 -11.15 -11.26
N LYS A 74 -38.17 -12.36 -10.76
CA LYS A 74 -37.98 -12.67 -9.34
C LYS A 74 -36.51 -12.58 -8.89
N GLY A 75 -35.61 -12.18 -9.79
CA GLY A 75 -34.19 -11.99 -9.51
C GLY A 75 -33.37 -13.29 -9.52
N PHE A 76 -33.85 -14.35 -10.18
CA PHE A 76 -33.10 -15.59 -10.36
C PHE A 76 -32.45 -15.70 -11.75
N PRO A 77 -31.27 -16.33 -11.84
CA PRO A 77 -30.36 -16.71 -10.76
C PRO A 77 -29.62 -15.49 -10.19
N GLN A 78 -29.32 -15.48 -8.89
CA GLN A 78 -28.70 -14.32 -8.23
C GLN A 78 -27.18 -14.25 -8.45
N GLY A 79 -26.53 -15.36 -8.80
CA GLY A 79 -25.08 -15.39 -9.00
C GLY A 79 -24.32 -15.24 -7.68
N ALA A 80 -23.32 -14.36 -7.63
CA ALA A 80 -22.32 -14.23 -6.53
C ALA A 80 -22.84 -13.72 -5.17
N GLY A 81 -24.10 -13.98 -4.83
CA GLY A 81 -24.74 -13.66 -3.55
C GLY A 81 -25.89 -12.67 -3.66
N ALA A 82 -26.52 -12.38 -2.52
CA ALA A 82 -27.56 -11.36 -2.40
C ALA A 82 -26.94 -9.95 -2.34
N GLY A 83 -27.46 -9.01 -3.13
CA GLY A 83 -27.09 -7.59 -3.08
C GLY A 83 -28.13 -6.76 -2.35
N PHE A 84 -28.49 -5.60 -2.91
CA PHE A 84 -29.45 -4.69 -2.28
C PHE A 84 -30.90 -5.20 -2.28
N GLU A 85 -31.19 -6.31 -2.98
CA GLU A 85 -32.53 -6.92 -2.97
C GLU A 85 -32.94 -7.42 -1.56
N LEU A 86 -31.98 -7.53 -0.63
CA LEU A 86 -32.22 -7.84 0.78
C LEU A 86 -33.04 -6.74 1.49
N PHE A 87 -33.02 -5.51 0.98
CA PHE A 87 -33.74 -4.36 1.56
C PHE A 87 -35.17 -4.21 1.03
N ASP A 88 -35.51 -4.85 -0.09
CA ASP A 88 -36.86 -4.80 -0.66
C ASP A 88 -37.88 -5.54 0.21
N ARG A 89 -37.42 -6.42 1.11
CA ARG A 89 -38.25 -7.13 2.08
C ARG A 89 -38.37 -6.32 3.36
N THR A 90 -39.55 -5.76 3.61
CA THR A 90 -39.82 -4.99 4.84
C THR A 90 -39.84 -5.91 6.07
N ASN A 91 -38.73 -5.97 6.80
CA ASN A 91 -38.68 -6.62 8.12
C ASN A 91 -39.06 -5.62 9.22
N PHE A 92 -40.31 -5.68 9.67
CA PHE A 92 -40.75 -4.97 10.86
C PHE A 92 -39.96 -5.48 12.09
N GLY A 93 -39.28 -4.59 12.80
CA GLY A 93 -38.48 -4.92 14.00
C GLY A 93 -36.97 -5.14 13.77
N ALA A 94 -36.42 -4.76 12.61
CA ALA A 94 -34.98 -4.82 12.38
C ALA A 94 -34.21 -3.83 13.30
N THR A 95 -33.14 -4.30 13.93
CA THR A 95 -32.23 -3.47 14.73
C THR A 95 -31.20 -2.77 13.85
N ASP A 96 -30.60 -1.68 14.33
CA ASP A 96 -29.50 -0.98 13.64
C ASP A 96 -28.33 -1.92 13.30
N PHE A 97 -28.03 -2.86 14.20
CA PHE A 97 -27.01 -3.89 13.96
C PHE A 97 -27.38 -4.76 12.75
N THR A 98 -28.62 -5.24 12.71
CA THR A 98 -29.13 -6.04 11.58
C THR A 98 -29.08 -5.25 10.27
N GLN A 99 -29.42 -3.97 10.29
CA GLN A 99 -29.34 -3.11 9.10
C GLN A 99 -27.90 -2.94 8.60
N LYS A 100 -26.93 -2.71 9.49
CA LYS A 100 -25.50 -2.60 9.13
C LYS A 100 -24.95 -3.90 8.53
N VAL A 101 -25.31 -5.05 9.11
CA VAL A 101 -24.92 -6.37 8.57
C VAL A 101 -25.53 -6.58 7.18
N ASN A 102 -26.81 -6.28 7.01
CA ASN A 102 -27.50 -6.41 5.72
C ASN A 102 -26.90 -5.46 4.68
N TYR A 103 -26.54 -4.22 5.06
CA TYR A 103 -25.89 -3.26 4.18
C TYR A 103 -24.53 -3.77 3.71
N THR A 104 -23.72 -4.29 4.63
CA THR A 104 -22.40 -4.84 4.30
C THR A 104 -22.51 -6.05 3.38
N ARG A 105 -23.49 -6.94 3.60
CA ARG A 105 -23.75 -8.08 2.72
C ARG A 105 -24.19 -7.64 1.32
N ALA A 106 -25.09 -6.66 1.25
CA ALA A 106 -25.54 -6.11 -0.02
C ALA A 106 -24.37 -5.51 -0.83
N LEU A 107 -23.51 -4.74 -0.16
CA LEU A 107 -22.33 -4.13 -0.78
C LEU A 107 -21.34 -5.19 -1.30
N GLN A 108 -21.10 -6.25 -0.53
CA GLN A 108 -20.27 -7.39 -0.96
C GLN A 108 -20.83 -8.05 -2.22
N GLY A 109 -22.14 -8.26 -2.28
CA GLY A 109 -22.84 -8.84 -3.44
C GLY A 109 -22.73 -7.96 -4.70
N GLU A 110 -22.98 -6.65 -4.57
CA GLU A 110 -22.87 -5.73 -5.71
C GLU A 110 -21.45 -5.58 -6.23
N LEU A 111 -20.47 -5.51 -5.33
CA LEU A 111 -19.07 -5.45 -5.73
C LEU A 111 -18.64 -6.72 -6.45
N ALA A 112 -19.06 -7.89 -5.95
CA ALA A 112 -18.81 -9.16 -6.63
C ALA A 112 -19.42 -9.18 -8.04
N ARG A 113 -20.67 -8.72 -8.20
CA ARG A 113 -21.33 -8.60 -9.52
C ARG A 113 -20.60 -7.66 -10.47
N THR A 114 -20.19 -6.50 -9.96
CA THR A 114 -19.45 -5.51 -10.75
C THR A 114 -18.09 -6.05 -11.20
N ILE A 115 -17.38 -6.77 -10.34
CA ILE A 115 -16.09 -7.39 -10.67
C ILE A 115 -16.27 -8.52 -11.70
N MET A 116 -17.33 -9.32 -11.59
CA MET A 116 -17.64 -10.37 -12.58
C MET A 116 -18.01 -9.82 -13.97
N ALA A 117 -18.38 -8.54 -14.08
CA ALA A 117 -18.57 -7.91 -15.39
C ALA A 117 -17.25 -7.77 -16.19
N LEU A 118 -16.10 -7.92 -15.54
CA LEU A 118 -14.80 -7.96 -16.20
C LEU A 118 -14.64 -9.26 -17.00
N ASN A 119 -14.34 -9.13 -18.29
CA ASN A 119 -14.19 -10.26 -19.22
C ASN A 119 -13.40 -11.48 -18.70
N PRO A 120 -12.22 -11.34 -18.04
CA PRO A 120 -11.44 -12.50 -17.60
C PRO A 120 -12.01 -13.19 -16.34
N VAL A 121 -12.93 -12.56 -15.62
CA VAL A 121 -13.46 -13.06 -14.34
C VAL A 121 -14.68 -13.95 -14.60
N GLU A 122 -14.65 -15.18 -14.08
CA GLU A 122 -15.79 -16.11 -14.09
C GLU A 122 -16.64 -15.93 -12.83
N LEU A 123 -15.99 -15.82 -11.67
CA LEU A 123 -16.65 -15.66 -10.38
C LEU A 123 -15.81 -14.75 -9.48
N ALA A 124 -16.47 -13.91 -8.67
CA ALA A 124 -15.83 -13.09 -7.67
C ALA A 124 -16.52 -13.26 -6.31
N ARG A 125 -15.75 -13.23 -5.23
CA ARG A 125 -16.25 -13.12 -3.87
C ARG A 125 -15.53 -12.01 -3.14
N VAL A 126 -16.28 -11.16 -2.45
CA VAL A 126 -15.76 -10.01 -1.72
C VAL A 126 -16.16 -10.14 -0.26
N HIS A 127 -15.18 -10.06 0.63
CA HIS A 127 -15.38 -10.02 2.08
C HIS A 127 -14.89 -8.69 2.61
N ILE A 128 -15.76 -7.96 3.31
CA ILE A 128 -15.47 -6.64 3.88
C ILE A 128 -15.67 -6.73 5.38
N VAL A 129 -14.70 -6.19 6.13
CA VAL A 129 -14.77 -6.06 7.58
C VAL A 129 -14.76 -4.57 7.93
N ILE A 130 -15.90 -4.07 8.38
CA ILE A 130 -16.06 -2.69 8.86
C ILE A 130 -16.07 -2.74 10.40
N PRO A 131 -15.07 -2.16 11.08
CA PRO A 131 -15.04 -2.14 12.54
C PRO A 131 -16.06 -1.17 13.13
N GLU A 132 -16.52 -1.45 14.35
CA GLU A 132 -17.42 -0.56 15.09
C GLU A 132 -16.69 0.69 15.59
N GLU A 133 -17.34 1.85 15.49
CA GLU A 133 -16.82 3.11 16.01
C GLU A 133 -16.84 3.09 17.55
N ARG A 134 -15.69 3.39 18.17
CA ARG A 134 -15.58 3.51 19.63
C ARG A 134 -15.33 4.97 19.99
N LEU A 135 -16.26 5.59 20.72
CA LEU A 135 -16.21 7.01 21.12
C LEU A 135 -14.99 7.41 21.98
N PHE A 136 -14.18 6.45 22.45
CA PHE A 136 -13.07 6.68 23.38
C PHE A 136 -11.80 5.88 23.02
N SER A 137 -11.59 5.54 21.75
CA SER A 137 -10.36 4.87 21.32
C SER A 137 -9.57 5.76 20.37
N GLU A 138 -8.32 6.07 20.72
CA GLU A 138 -7.38 6.76 19.84
C GLU A 138 -6.96 5.91 18.63
N GLN A 139 -7.29 4.62 18.61
CA GLN A 139 -6.92 3.67 17.56
C GLN A 139 -8.15 2.94 17.02
N GLN A 140 -8.82 3.56 16.05
CA GLN A 140 -9.82 2.89 15.23
C GLN A 140 -9.12 1.83 14.37
N ARG A 141 -9.60 0.58 14.41
CA ARG A 141 -9.11 -0.45 13.47
C ARG A 141 -9.46 -0.01 12.03
N PRO A 142 -8.59 -0.27 11.04
CA PRO A 142 -8.90 0.05 9.65
C PRO A 142 -9.98 -0.90 9.11
N THR A 143 -10.77 -0.40 8.16
CA THR A 143 -11.64 -1.25 7.33
C THR A 143 -10.76 -2.09 6.42
N THR A 144 -11.04 -3.39 6.31
CA THR A 144 -10.26 -4.30 5.46
C THR A 144 -11.16 -5.06 4.49
N ALA A 145 -10.58 -5.49 3.36
CA ALA A 145 -11.29 -6.33 2.41
C ALA A 145 -10.41 -7.44 1.82
N SER A 146 -11.05 -8.57 1.52
CA SER A 146 -10.44 -9.70 0.81
C SER A 146 -11.29 -10.06 -0.40
N ILE A 147 -10.65 -10.18 -1.55
CA ILE A 147 -11.28 -10.47 -2.83
C ILE A 147 -10.71 -11.77 -3.37
N VAL A 148 -11.59 -12.73 -3.63
CA VAL A 148 -11.24 -13.98 -4.29
C VAL A 148 -11.80 -13.94 -5.69
N LEU A 149 -10.95 -14.14 -6.69
CA LEU A 149 -11.32 -14.22 -8.09
C LEU A 149 -11.18 -15.66 -8.56
N LYS A 150 -12.11 -16.09 -9.42
CA LYS A 150 -11.97 -17.27 -10.27
C LYS A 150 -11.91 -16.77 -11.70
N LEU A 151 -10.82 -17.06 -12.38
CA LEU A 151 -10.66 -16.70 -13.79
C LEU A 151 -11.27 -17.74 -14.71
N LYS A 152 -11.68 -17.32 -15.91
CA LYS A 152 -12.11 -18.25 -16.96
C LYS A 152 -10.95 -19.15 -17.39
N PRO A 153 -11.21 -20.40 -17.82
CA PRO A 153 -10.15 -21.30 -18.27
C PRO A 153 -9.25 -20.67 -19.35
N GLY A 154 -7.94 -20.64 -19.09
CA GLY A 154 -6.95 -20.05 -20.01
C GLY A 154 -6.94 -18.52 -20.08
N ALA A 155 -7.78 -17.84 -19.29
CA ALA A 155 -7.73 -16.39 -19.16
C ALA A 155 -6.71 -15.98 -18.10
N TYR A 156 -6.13 -14.81 -18.28
CA TYR A 156 -5.29 -14.13 -17.30
C TYR A 156 -5.86 -12.74 -17.04
N ILE A 157 -5.65 -12.22 -15.84
CA ILE A 157 -6.01 -10.86 -15.47
C ILE A 157 -4.77 -9.98 -15.51
N LEU A 158 -4.88 -8.80 -16.12
CA LEU A 158 -3.79 -7.84 -16.21
C LEU A 158 -3.64 -7.06 -14.90
N ASP A 159 -2.41 -6.65 -14.57
CA ASP A 159 -2.13 -5.81 -13.39
C ASP A 159 -2.99 -4.54 -13.36
N ALA A 160 -3.19 -3.91 -14.51
CA ALA A 160 -4.06 -2.74 -14.64
C ALA A 160 -5.52 -3.05 -14.26
N GLN A 161 -6.01 -4.24 -14.58
CA GLN A 161 -7.36 -4.69 -14.21
C GLN A 161 -7.44 -5.00 -12.71
N VAL A 162 -6.42 -5.63 -12.13
CA VAL A 162 -6.34 -5.87 -10.67
C VAL A 162 -6.34 -4.54 -9.92
N ARG A 163 -5.55 -3.55 -10.34
CA ARG A 163 -5.56 -2.19 -9.77
C ARG A 163 -6.92 -1.51 -9.91
N GLY A 164 -7.59 -1.70 -11.06
CA GLY A 164 -8.95 -1.23 -11.27
C GLY A 164 -9.93 -1.81 -10.25
N VAL A 165 -9.87 -3.13 -10.01
CA VAL A 165 -10.68 -3.82 -8.99
C VAL A 165 -10.40 -3.26 -7.58
N VAL A 166 -9.13 -3.10 -7.22
CA VAL A 166 -8.74 -2.57 -5.90
C VAL A 166 -9.27 -1.15 -5.71
N ASN A 167 -9.08 -0.27 -6.68
CA ASN A 167 -9.53 1.12 -6.59
C ASN A 167 -11.06 1.24 -6.57
N LEU A 168 -11.76 0.40 -7.34
CA LEU A 168 -13.23 0.32 -7.32
C LEU A 168 -13.72 -0.02 -5.90
N VAL A 169 -13.16 -1.07 -5.29
CA VAL A 169 -13.57 -1.54 -3.97
C VAL A 169 -13.19 -0.55 -2.87
N ALA A 170 -11.98 0.02 -2.92
CA ALA A 170 -11.54 1.05 -1.98
C ALA A 170 -12.45 2.28 -2.02
N SER A 171 -12.88 2.70 -3.21
CA SER A 171 -13.77 3.86 -3.38
C SER A 171 -15.22 3.58 -2.99
N ALA A 172 -15.66 2.32 -3.06
CA ALA A 172 -17.02 1.92 -2.75
C ALA A 172 -17.27 1.69 -1.24
N VAL A 173 -16.22 1.49 -0.45
CA VAL A 173 -16.33 1.16 0.97
C VAL A 173 -15.73 2.28 1.82
N GLN A 174 -16.53 2.85 2.72
CA GLN A 174 -16.07 3.92 3.59
C GLN A 174 -14.91 3.46 4.50
N GLY A 175 -13.84 4.26 4.54
CA GLY A 175 -12.67 4.01 5.38
C GLY A 175 -11.80 2.83 4.92
N LEU A 176 -12.06 2.25 3.76
CA LEU A 176 -11.23 1.22 3.16
C LEU A 176 -10.15 1.87 2.30
N SER A 177 -8.89 1.60 2.63
CA SER A 177 -7.76 2.05 1.83
C SER A 177 -7.29 0.93 0.88
N PRO A 178 -6.71 1.25 -0.30
CA PRO A 178 -6.14 0.25 -1.21
C PRO A 178 -5.09 -0.67 -0.54
N GLU A 179 -4.40 -0.16 0.47
CA GLU A 179 -3.39 -0.86 1.28
C GLU A 179 -4.01 -1.86 2.27
N SER A 180 -5.34 -1.83 2.45
CA SER A 180 -6.08 -2.74 3.32
C SER A 180 -6.87 -3.78 2.53
N ILE A 181 -6.60 -3.91 1.22
CA ILE A 181 -7.23 -4.86 0.31
C ILE A 181 -6.25 -5.97 -0.04
N THR A 182 -6.73 -7.21 -0.07
CA THR A 182 -5.99 -8.36 -0.60
C THR A 182 -6.79 -9.00 -1.74
N VAL A 183 -6.12 -9.34 -2.84
CA VAL A 183 -6.74 -10.04 -3.99
C VAL A 183 -6.01 -11.34 -4.23
N VAL A 184 -6.75 -12.44 -4.32
CA VAL A 184 -6.23 -13.79 -4.56
C VAL A 184 -7.05 -14.52 -5.63
N ASP A 185 -6.40 -15.43 -6.36
CA ASP A 185 -7.05 -16.38 -7.27
C ASP A 185 -7.51 -17.65 -6.54
N THR A 186 -8.39 -18.43 -7.15
CA THR A 186 -8.78 -19.77 -6.70
C THR A 186 -7.62 -20.76 -6.63
N ASP A 187 -6.55 -20.54 -7.42
CA ASP A 187 -5.32 -21.35 -7.38
C ASP A 187 -4.37 -20.93 -6.24
N GLY A 188 -4.76 -19.94 -5.41
CA GLY A 188 -3.96 -19.45 -4.30
C GLY A 188 -2.90 -18.41 -4.69
N ASN A 189 -2.88 -17.98 -5.96
CA ASN A 189 -2.00 -16.93 -6.44
C ASN A 189 -2.43 -15.58 -5.86
N MET A 190 -1.55 -14.91 -5.12
CA MET A 190 -1.79 -13.57 -4.61
C MET A 190 -1.57 -12.55 -5.72
N MET A 191 -2.65 -11.90 -6.15
CA MET A 191 -2.66 -10.89 -7.22
C MET A 191 -2.39 -9.48 -6.68
N TRP A 192 -2.82 -9.19 -5.45
CA TRP A 192 -2.59 -7.91 -4.79
C TRP A 192 -2.45 -8.09 -3.28
N ARG A 193 -1.47 -7.40 -2.70
CA ARG A 193 -1.34 -7.25 -1.25
C ARG A 193 -1.24 -5.76 -0.92
N GLY A 194 -2.19 -5.28 -0.15
CA GLY A 194 -2.12 -3.95 0.40
C GLY A 194 -0.96 -3.80 1.40
N GLY A 195 -0.25 -2.67 1.31
CA GLY A 195 0.96 -2.41 2.09
C GLY A 195 2.24 -2.53 1.27
N GLY A 196 2.54 -1.49 0.49
CA GLY A 196 3.89 -1.14 0.02
C GLY A 196 4.81 -2.30 -0.35
N ALA A 197 4.38 -3.20 -1.22
CA ALA A 197 5.26 -4.12 -1.93
C ALA A 197 4.58 -4.45 -3.26
N ASN A 198 5.17 -3.92 -4.33
CA ASN A 198 4.85 -4.29 -5.69
C ASN A 198 4.63 -5.80 -5.81
N MET A 199 3.52 -6.18 -6.45
CA MET A 199 3.31 -7.38 -7.25
C MET A 199 4.11 -8.62 -6.86
N ALA A 200 3.40 -9.65 -6.40
CA ALA A 200 3.68 -11.07 -6.66
C ALA A 200 5.15 -11.43 -7.00
N GLN A 201 6.04 -11.29 -6.02
CA GLN A 201 7.28 -12.04 -5.88
C GLN A 201 7.75 -11.83 -4.44
N GLY A 202 8.14 -12.92 -3.77
CA GLY A 202 8.46 -12.92 -2.35
C GLY A 202 9.53 -11.89 -1.96
N PRO A 203 9.75 -11.67 -0.65
CA PRO A 203 10.82 -10.80 -0.18
C PRO A 203 12.16 -11.44 -0.53
N SER A 204 12.69 -11.16 -1.72
CA SER A 204 14.09 -11.40 -2.05
C SER A 204 14.88 -10.21 -1.53
N THR A 205 15.32 -10.30 -0.28
CA THR A 205 16.26 -9.39 0.41
C THR A 205 17.65 -9.40 -0.24
N GLY A 206 17.72 -9.14 -1.55
CA GLY A 206 18.96 -9.16 -2.32
C GLY A 206 18.81 -9.13 -3.85
N ALA A 207 17.58 -9.20 -4.39
CA ALA A 207 17.34 -9.02 -5.82
C ALA A 207 16.58 -7.71 -6.05
N MET A 208 17.09 -6.90 -6.99
CA MET A 208 16.43 -5.67 -7.43
C MET A 208 14.97 -5.97 -7.79
N THR A 209 14.02 -5.23 -7.22
CA THR A 209 12.60 -5.43 -7.52
C THR A 209 12.34 -5.21 -9.01
N THR A 210 11.33 -5.86 -9.59
CA THR A 210 10.98 -5.70 -11.01
C THR A 210 10.79 -4.23 -11.39
N ALA A 211 10.19 -3.43 -10.50
CA ALA A 211 10.02 -1.99 -10.70
C ALA A 211 11.34 -1.21 -10.72
N GLN A 212 12.31 -1.57 -9.87
CA GLN A 212 13.65 -0.98 -9.88
C GLN A 212 14.43 -1.38 -11.14
N LEU A 213 14.26 -2.62 -11.62
CA LEU A 213 14.84 -3.07 -12.89
C LEU A 213 14.26 -2.33 -14.08
N GLU A 214 12.95 -2.18 -14.13
CA GLU A 214 12.26 -1.42 -15.17
C GLU A 214 12.67 0.06 -15.15
N ALA A 215 12.75 0.68 -13.97
CA ALA A 215 13.23 2.05 -13.82
C ALA A 215 14.67 2.20 -14.35
N LYS A 216 15.58 1.28 -13.98
CA LYS A 216 16.95 1.26 -14.50
C LYS A 216 16.98 1.13 -16.02
N MET A 217 16.28 0.15 -16.59
CA MET A 217 16.24 -0.07 -18.04
C MET A 217 15.67 1.13 -18.78
N SER A 218 14.60 1.75 -18.26
CA SER A 218 13.98 2.93 -18.88
C SER A 218 14.93 4.13 -18.89
N PHE A 219 15.67 4.34 -17.81
CA PHE A 219 16.69 5.39 -17.71
C PHE A 219 17.84 5.15 -18.70
N GLU A 220 18.36 3.92 -18.76
CA GLU A 220 19.42 3.54 -19.70
C GLU A 220 18.99 3.74 -21.15
N GLN A 221 17.77 3.29 -21.52
CA GLN A 221 17.21 3.46 -22.86
C GLN A 221 16.95 4.93 -23.23
N GLU A 222 16.51 5.74 -22.27
CA GLU A 222 16.31 7.17 -22.50
C GLU A 222 17.66 7.86 -22.76
N MET A 223 18.67 7.61 -21.92
CA MET A 223 20.00 8.17 -22.12
C MET A 223 20.60 7.70 -23.44
N GLN A 224 20.47 6.42 -23.78
CA GLN A 224 20.93 5.88 -25.05
C GLN A 224 20.30 6.64 -26.24
N ARG A 225 18.98 6.78 -26.26
CA ARG A 225 18.27 7.50 -27.34
C ARG A 225 18.70 8.96 -27.46
N ARG A 226 18.92 9.65 -26.33
CA ARG A 226 19.39 11.04 -26.33
C ARG A 226 20.76 11.17 -27.00
N VAL A 227 21.68 10.25 -26.72
CA VAL A 227 23.01 10.26 -27.33
C VAL A 227 22.94 9.83 -28.80
N GLU A 228 22.20 8.77 -29.14
CA GLU A 228 22.03 8.28 -30.51
C GLU A 228 21.45 9.37 -31.42
N THR A 229 20.32 9.99 -31.03
CA THR A 229 19.68 11.05 -31.84
C THR A 229 20.56 12.28 -32.04
N MET A 230 21.45 12.57 -31.09
CA MET A 230 22.43 13.65 -31.21
C MET A 230 23.56 13.27 -32.17
N LEU A 231 24.10 12.04 -32.06
CA LEU A 231 25.16 11.55 -32.93
C LEU A 231 24.66 11.32 -34.36
N ASP A 232 23.41 10.87 -34.55
CA ASP A 232 22.78 10.72 -35.86
C ASP A 232 22.72 12.06 -36.62
N ARG A 233 22.45 13.17 -35.90
CA ARG A 233 22.45 14.52 -36.51
C ARG A 233 23.84 15.00 -36.88
N ALA A 234 24.88 14.55 -36.18
CA ALA A 234 26.26 14.97 -36.42
C ALA A 234 26.98 14.09 -37.46
N LEU A 235 26.69 12.79 -37.48
CA LEU A 235 27.45 11.77 -38.23
C LEU A 235 26.62 11.08 -39.33
N GLY A 236 25.29 11.21 -39.28
CA GLY A 236 24.35 10.51 -40.15
C GLY A 236 23.67 9.33 -39.45
N ILE A 237 22.44 9.03 -39.88
CA ILE A 237 21.61 7.98 -39.28
C ILE A 237 22.33 6.63 -39.37
N GLY A 238 22.43 5.94 -38.23
CA GLY A 238 23.01 4.59 -38.15
C GLY A 238 24.54 4.55 -38.25
N LYS A 239 25.20 5.71 -38.20
CA LYS A 239 26.67 5.82 -38.16
C LYS A 239 27.26 5.75 -36.76
N ALA A 240 26.42 5.68 -35.72
CA ALA A 240 26.84 5.50 -34.35
C ALA A 240 25.94 4.50 -33.61
N VAL A 241 26.54 3.67 -32.75
CA VAL A 241 25.84 2.77 -31.84
C VAL A 241 26.27 3.12 -30.42
N VAL A 242 25.30 3.38 -29.55
CA VAL A 242 25.59 3.78 -28.17
C VAL A 242 25.00 2.75 -27.22
N ARG A 243 25.74 2.48 -26.14
CA ARG A 243 25.26 1.72 -24.99
C ARG A 243 25.54 2.53 -23.73
N VAL A 244 24.53 2.61 -22.88
CA VAL A 244 24.61 3.29 -21.59
C VAL A 244 24.32 2.26 -20.51
N TYR A 245 25.19 2.22 -19.52
CA TYR A 245 24.99 1.48 -18.29
C TYR A 245 24.91 2.46 -17.12
N ALA A 246 23.93 2.29 -16.25
CA ALA A 246 23.76 3.12 -15.06
C ALA A 246 23.77 2.27 -13.79
N ASP A 247 24.60 2.69 -12.85
CA ASP A 247 24.59 2.21 -11.47
C ASP A 247 23.70 3.15 -10.65
N ILE A 248 22.58 2.62 -10.14
CA ILE A 248 21.55 3.42 -9.46
C ILE A 248 21.35 2.82 -8.07
N ASN A 249 21.52 3.66 -7.06
CA ASN A 249 21.26 3.30 -5.68
C ASN A 249 19.77 3.45 -5.38
N PHE A 250 19.13 2.34 -5.01
CA PHE A 250 17.72 2.25 -4.66
C PHE A 250 17.48 2.11 -3.15
N ASP A 251 18.50 2.33 -2.33
CA ASP A 251 18.39 2.27 -0.88
C ASP A 251 17.67 3.50 -0.36
N SER A 252 16.58 3.28 0.38
CA SER A 252 15.89 4.32 1.12
C SER A 252 16.47 4.37 2.52
N THR A 253 17.21 5.43 2.83
CA THR A 253 17.81 5.62 4.16
C THR A 253 17.15 6.79 4.87
N GLU A 254 16.63 6.54 6.07
CA GLU A 254 16.20 7.59 7.00
C GLU A 254 17.38 7.97 7.88
N ARG A 255 17.81 9.23 7.81
CA ARG A 255 18.85 9.77 8.68
C ARG A 255 18.21 10.71 9.70
N ALA A 256 18.28 10.31 10.96
CA ALA A 256 17.98 11.18 12.09
C ALA A 256 19.29 11.73 12.65
N SER A 257 19.46 13.04 12.63
CA SER A 257 20.58 13.72 13.27
C SER A 257 20.05 14.60 14.40
N GLU A 258 20.62 14.41 15.59
CA GLU A 258 20.35 15.24 16.76
C GLU A 258 21.61 16.02 17.10
N ILE A 259 21.58 17.33 16.86
CA ILE A 259 22.73 18.21 17.12
C ILE A 259 22.38 19.11 18.29
N TYR A 260 23.21 19.05 19.34
CA TYR A 260 23.13 19.98 20.47
C TYR A 260 23.96 21.23 20.16
N GLN A 261 23.31 22.37 20.05
CA GLN A 261 24.00 23.64 19.81
C GLN A 261 24.23 24.37 21.14
N PRO A 262 25.48 24.72 21.49
CA PRO A 262 25.74 25.51 22.68
C PRO A 262 25.22 26.93 22.46
N VAL A 263 24.41 27.41 23.40
CA VAL A 263 23.96 28.81 23.45
C VAL A 263 25.11 29.66 24.00
N ALA A 264 25.16 30.95 23.64
CA ALA A 264 26.24 31.85 24.02
C ALA A 264 26.61 31.73 25.51
N GLY A 265 27.85 31.36 25.80
CA GLY A 265 28.36 31.09 27.16
C GLY A 265 28.56 29.61 27.50
N GLY A 266 28.16 28.66 26.64
CA GLY A 266 28.50 27.24 26.76
C GLY A 266 27.71 26.44 27.81
N LEU A 267 26.83 27.09 28.58
CA LEU A 267 26.08 26.48 29.69
C LEU A 267 24.63 26.10 29.34
N GLY A 268 24.12 26.46 28.16
CA GLY A 268 22.72 26.18 27.76
C GLY A 268 21.75 27.33 28.10
N ILE A 269 20.44 27.12 27.90
CA ILE A 269 19.39 28.08 28.29
C ILE A 269 18.95 27.79 29.73
N PRO A 270 19.04 28.73 30.68
CA PRO A 270 18.56 28.49 32.05
C PRO A 270 17.03 28.41 32.06
N ILE A 271 16.49 27.29 32.55
CA ILE A 271 15.04 27.02 32.61
C ILE A 271 14.48 27.13 34.03
N ALA A 272 15.30 26.91 35.05
CA ALA A 272 14.90 27.05 36.45
C ALA A 272 16.12 27.44 37.30
N GLU A 273 15.89 28.32 38.28
CA GLU A 273 16.88 28.76 39.23
C GLU A 273 16.30 28.66 40.65
N GLN A 274 17.04 28.03 41.56
CA GLN A 274 16.74 27.99 42.98
C GLN A 274 17.92 28.55 43.78
N THR A 275 17.66 29.59 44.56
CA THR A 275 18.65 30.22 45.44
C THR A 275 18.17 30.12 46.87
N THR A 276 18.97 29.49 47.73
CA THR A 276 18.72 29.38 49.17
C THR A 276 19.76 30.22 49.90
N GLU A 277 19.31 31.26 50.58
CA GLU A 277 20.16 32.11 51.42
C GLU A 277 19.86 31.87 52.90
N GLU A 278 20.89 31.51 53.67
CA GLU A 278 20.83 31.38 55.12
C GLU A 278 21.74 32.44 55.75
N GLN A 279 21.17 33.33 56.56
CA GLN A 279 21.91 34.30 57.35
C GLN A 279 21.69 34.04 58.83
N ARG A 280 22.79 33.86 59.57
CA ARG A 280 22.78 33.77 61.04
C ARG A 280 23.64 34.88 61.61
N ARG A 281 23.02 35.72 62.43
CA ARG A 281 23.66 36.82 63.15
C ARG A 281 23.55 36.54 64.64
N SER A 282 24.68 36.44 65.34
CA SER A 282 24.68 36.20 66.79
C SER A 282 25.05 37.49 67.53
N ASP A 283 24.12 38.03 68.33
CA ASP A 283 24.35 39.17 69.23
C ASP A 283 24.09 38.72 70.67
N GLY A 284 25.13 38.21 71.33
CA GLY A 284 25.08 37.78 72.73
C GLY A 284 25.72 38.83 73.65
N PRO A 285 25.11 39.19 74.80
CA PRO A 285 25.65 40.23 75.69
C PRO A 285 26.89 39.75 76.45
N ALA A 286 27.94 40.58 76.47
CA ALA A 286 29.19 40.32 77.18
C ALA A 286 29.05 40.66 78.68
N VAL A 287 29.09 39.65 79.56
CA VAL A 287 29.15 39.84 81.01
C VAL A 287 30.60 39.64 81.47
N GLY A 288 31.28 40.74 81.81
CA GLY A 288 32.65 40.73 82.35
C GLY A 288 32.72 41.53 83.64
N GLY A 289 32.57 40.87 84.79
CA GLY A 289 32.84 41.45 86.11
C GLY A 289 34.35 41.48 86.40
N VAL A 290 34.83 42.60 86.94
CA VAL A 290 36.24 42.81 87.34
C VAL A 290 36.47 42.38 88.79
N ALA A 291 37.42 41.49 89.05
CA ALA A 291 37.86 41.13 90.39
C ALA A 291 39.37 40.82 90.44
N GLY A 292 40.14 41.62 91.19
CA GLY A 292 41.55 41.36 91.51
C GLY A 292 42.42 42.63 91.51
N THR A 293 42.86 43.05 92.70
CA THR A 293 43.57 44.28 93.07
C THR A 293 44.95 44.51 92.41
N PRO A 294 45.43 45.76 92.27
CA PRO A 294 46.66 46.09 91.52
C PRO A 294 47.94 45.66 92.25
N SER A 295 48.80 44.90 91.55
CA SER A 295 50.18 44.63 92.00
C SER A 295 51.10 45.80 91.61
N ASN A 296 51.76 46.39 92.63
CA ASN A 296 52.76 47.45 92.52
C ASN A 296 54.13 46.89 92.09
N VAL A 297 54.24 46.49 90.82
CA VAL A 297 55.53 46.14 90.19
C VAL A 297 55.58 46.84 88.85
N GLU A 298 56.40 47.89 88.78
CA GLU A 298 56.60 48.70 87.58
C GLU A 298 57.17 47.84 86.45
N GLY A 299 56.37 47.68 85.38
CA GLY A 299 56.75 46.98 84.15
C GLY A 299 55.94 45.74 83.79
N TYR A 300 54.97 45.31 84.62
CA TYR A 300 54.13 44.12 84.35
C TYR A 300 52.66 44.34 84.80
N PRO A 301 51.68 43.61 84.23
CA PRO A 301 50.64 44.14 83.33
C PRO A 301 49.23 44.13 83.95
N ILE A 302 48.28 44.90 83.41
CA ILE A 302 46.86 44.47 83.26
C ILE A 302 46.18 45.31 82.16
N VAL A 303 45.76 44.70 81.04
CA VAL A 303 44.65 45.22 80.21
C VAL A 303 43.84 44.03 79.67
N THR A 304 42.73 43.80 80.38
CA THR A 304 41.42 43.31 79.91
C THR A 304 41.34 42.37 78.70
N GLY A 305 40.93 41.12 78.97
CA GLY A 305 40.40 40.23 77.94
C GLY A 305 39.22 40.88 77.20
N ALA A 306 39.31 40.89 75.87
CA ALA A 306 38.31 41.45 74.98
C ALA A 306 36.98 40.66 75.07
N ALA A 307 35.90 41.42 75.22
CA ALA A 307 34.52 40.97 75.25
C ALA A 307 34.05 40.44 73.88
N GLY A 308 33.38 39.28 73.89
CA GLY A 308 32.35 38.82 72.94
C GLY A 308 32.64 38.95 71.44
N SER A 309 33.00 37.83 70.80
CA SER A 309 33.09 37.75 69.33
C SER A 309 31.68 37.71 68.71
N LYS A 310 31.34 38.70 67.87
CA LYS A 310 30.15 38.69 67.02
C LYS A 310 30.43 37.81 65.80
N SER A 311 29.58 36.82 65.54
CA SER A 311 29.68 35.99 64.34
C SER A 311 28.51 36.26 63.40
N ASP A 312 28.85 36.68 62.19
CA ASP A 312 27.94 36.79 61.05
C ASP A 312 28.24 35.60 60.12
N TYR A 313 27.25 34.74 59.88
CA TYR A 313 27.32 33.62 58.95
C TYR A 313 26.34 33.87 57.81
N THR A 314 26.82 33.84 56.58
CA THR A 314 25.99 33.88 55.37
C THR A 314 26.35 32.68 54.50
N ARG A 315 25.34 31.92 54.09
CA ARG A 315 25.46 30.83 53.10
C ARG A 315 24.47 31.08 51.99
N THR A 316 24.96 31.08 50.75
CA THR A 316 24.13 31.18 49.53
C THR A 316 24.37 29.92 48.70
N ASP A 317 23.36 29.07 48.59
CA ASP A 317 23.36 27.92 47.68
C ASP A 317 22.53 28.27 46.45
N ARG A 318 23.12 28.22 45.24
CA ARG A 318 22.46 28.53 43.96
C ARG A 318 22.51 27.33 43.02
N THR A 319 21.35 26.83 42.62
CA THR A 319 21.19 25.74 41.64
C THR A 319 20.49 26.28 40.40
N ILE A 320 21.12 26.15 39.22
CA ILE A 320 20.54 26.56 37.94
C ILE A 320 20.43 25.32 37.05
N ASN A 321 19.23 25.03 36.57
CA ASN A 321 18.97 23.98 35.59
C ASN A 321 19.01 24.58 34.20
N TYR A 322 19.78 23.94 33.31
CA TYR A 322 19.93 24.36 31.92
C TYR A 322 19.30 23.33 30.97
N GLU A 323 18.71 23.83 29.90
CA GLU A 323 18.28 23.03 28.75
C GLU A 323 19.17 23.34 27.54
N VAL A 324 19.52 22.31 26.77
CA VAL A 324 20.35 22.45 25.58
C VAL A 324 19.48 22.63 24.34
N SER A 325 19.88 23.56 23.46
CA SER A 325 19.20 23.69 22.18
C SER A 325 19.43 22.41 21.36
N LYS A 326 18.33 21.80 20.91
CA LYS A 326 18.32 20.58 20.11
C LYS A 326 17.81 20.90 18.72
N VAL A 327 18.63 20.63 17.71
CA VAL A 327 18.18 20.61 16.30
C VAL A 327 17.98 19.16 15.90
N VAL A 328 16.72 18.80 15.60
CA VAL A 328 16.37 17.49 15.05
C VAL A 328 16.23 17.63 13.55
N GLU A 329 17.14 17.02 12.82
CA GLU A 329 17.05 16.90 11.37
C GLU A 329 16.63 15.47 11.03
N LYS A 330 15.47 15.34 10.39
CA LYS A 330 14.99 14.09 9.81
C LYS A 330 15.07 14.21 8.29
N ALA A 331 16.08 13.58 7.71
CA ALA A 331 16.25 13.52 6.27
C ALA A 331 15.85 12.14 5.75
N VAL A 332 14.91 12.10 4.81
CA VAL A 332 14.56 10.89 4.06
C VAL A 332 15.30 10.98 2.73
N ILE A 333 16.31 10.12 2.54
CA ILE A 333 17.04 10.04 1.28
C ILE A 333 16.19 9.24 0.30
N ALA A 334 15.66 9.91 -0.72
CA ALA A 334 14.86 9.25 -1.74
C ALA A 334 15.74 8.28 -2.57
N PRO A 335 15.23 7.07 -2.86
CA PRO A 335 15.93 6.12 -3.73
C PRO A 335 15.95 6.63 -5.19
N GLY A 336 16.95 6.20 -5.97
CA GLY A 336 17.11 6.59 -7.37
C GLY A 336 18.31 7.50 -7.65
N LYS A 337 19.24 7.62 -6.69
CA LYS A 337 20.48 8.37 -6.91
C LYS A 337 21.38 7.59 -7.87
N VAL A 338 21.77 8.22 -8.98
CA VAL A 338 22.76 7.65 -9.90
C VAL A 338 24.14 7.71 -9.25
N GLU A 339 24.77 6.56 -9.04
CA GLU A 339 26.11 6.42 -8.47
C GLU A 339 27.20 6.39 -9.52
N ARG A 340 26.93 5.87 -10.72
CA ARG A 340 27.90 5.85 -11.82
C ARG A 340 27.19 5.67 -13.15
N ILE A 341 27.72 6.31 -14.19
CA ILE A 341 27.30 6.10 -15.57
C ILE A 341 28.51 5.67 -16.41
N SER A 342 28.35 4.61 -17.19
CA SER A 342 29.32 4.16 -18.18
C SER A 342 28.70 4.24 -19.56
N VAL A 343 29.32 5.02 -20.44
CA VAL A 343 28.85 5.20 -21.82
C VAL A 343 29.89 4.63 -22.78
N ALA A 344 29.45 3.72 -23.65
CA ALA A 344 30.25 3.22 -24.76
C ALA A 344 29.60 3.66 -26.06
N ALA A 345 30.33 4.40 -26.88
CA ALA A 345 29.91 4.82 -28.20
C ALA A 345 30.86 4.26 -29.25
N MET A 346 30.29 3.56 -30.22
CA MET A 346 31.01 3.10 -31.41
C MET A 346 30.55 3.93 -32.61
N VAL A 347 31.48 4.37 -33.44
CA VAL A 347 31.21 5.19 -34.62
C VAL A 347 31.81 4.53 -35.85
N ASP A 348 31.05 4.56 -36.95
CA ASP A 348 31.44 3.95 -38.23
C ASP A 348 32.62 4.71 -38.86
N GLY A 349 33.72 3.99 -39.09
CA GLY A 349 34.91 4.47 -39.79
C GLY A 349 36.11 4.81 -38.90
N VAL A 350 37.17 5.33 -39.53
CA VAL A 350 38.43 5.69 -38.85
C VAL A 350 38.30 7.08 -38.22
N LEU A 351 38.40 7.13 -36.89
CA LEU A 351 38.35 8.36 -36.11
C LEU A 351 39.77 8.86 -35.79
N THR A 352 40.02 10.14 -36.06
CA THR A 352 41.22 10.84 -35.56
C THR A 352 41.05 11.16 -34.07
N GLN A 353 42.16 11.29 -33.33
CA GLN A 353 42.11 11.60 -31.88
C GLN A 353 41.30 12.87 -31.57
N ASP A 354 41.44 13.92 -32.38
CA ASP A 354 40.67 15.17 -32.21
C ASP A 354 39.16 14.98 -32.33
N LYS A 355 38.72 14.11 -33.26
CA LYS A 355 37.30 13.80 -33.43
C LYS A 355 36.78 12.93 -32.28
N GLN A 356 37.58 12.00 -31.78
CA GLN A 356 37.21 11.19 -30.61
C GLN A 356 36.99 12.07 -29.38
N GLU A 357 37.88 13.03 -29.13
CA GLU A 357 37.77 13.93 -27.99
C GLU A 357 36.55 14.85 -28.13
N THR A 358 36.28 15.36 -29.33
CA THR A 358 35.09 16.17 -29.61
C THR A 358 33.81 15.38 -29.33
N ILE A 359 33.72 14.14 -29.83
CA ILE A 359 32.56 13.26 -29.60
C ILE A 359 32.42 12.94 -28.10
N LYS A 360 33.53 12.68 -27.41
CA LYS A 360 33.53 12.43 -25.96
C LYS A 360 33.00 13.63 -25.17
N GLN A 361 33.38 14.86 -25.52
CA GLN A 361 32.86 16.07 -24.88
C GLN A 361 31.36 16.26 -25.12
N VAL A 362 30.91 15.96 -26.35
CA VAL A 362 29.49 16.04 -26.73
C VAL A 362 28.66 15.02 -25.93
N ILE A 363 29.12 13.78 -25.84
CA ILE A 363 28.48 12.73 -25.03
C ILE A 363 28.46 13.13 -23.54
N SER A 364 29.57 13.66 -23.04
CA SER A 364 29.70 14.13 -21.65
C SER A 364 28.64 15.17 -21.30
N ALA A 365 28.44 16.16 -22.19
CA ALA A 365 27.43 17.20 -22.02
C ALA A 365 25.99 16.67 -22.12
N ALA A 366 25.72 15.70 -23.00
CA ALA A 366 24.39 15.14 -23.21
C ALA A 366 23.91 14.26 -22.04
N VAL A 367 24.82 13.50 -21.44
CA VAL A 367 24.52 12.54 -20.36
C VAL A 367 24.71 13.16 -18.97
N GLY A 368 25.40 14.31 -18.88
CA GLY A 368 25.69 14.97 -17.61
C GLY A 368 26.74 14.21 -16.80
N ILE A 369 27.81 13.78 -17.49
CA ILE A 369 28.90 12.98 -16.93
C ILE A 369 29.67 13.81 -15.89
N ARG A 370 29.96 13.19 -14.75
CA ARG A 370 30.74 13.78 -13.66
C ARG A 370 31.90 12.86 -13.31
N THR A 371 33.12 13.35 -13.50
CA THR A 371 34.35 12.61 -13.16
C THR A 371 34.41 12.30 -11.66
N GLU A 372 33.90 13.20 -10.80
CA GLU A 372 33.83 13.00 -9.34
C GLU A 372 32.92 11.85 -8.93
N ARG A 373 31.95 11.48 -9.78
CA ARG A 373 31.04 10.36 -9.57
C ARG A 373 31.66 9.02 -10.00
N GLY A 374 32.79 9.03 -10.71
CA GLY A 374 33.41 7.83 -11.28
C GLY A 374 32.79 7.41 -12.62
N ASP A 375 32.16 8.34 -13.32
CA ASP A 375 31.58 8.09 -14.64
C ASP A 375 32.67 7.89 -15.71
N GLU A 376 32.40 7.02 -16.68
CA GLU A 376 33.35 6.67 -17.74
C GLU A 376 32.73 6.80 -19.13
N ILE A 377 33.52 7.28 -20.10
CA ILE A 377 33.14 7.37 -21.51
C ILE A 377 34.22 6.72 -22.37
N ALA A 378 33.82 5.72 -23.16
CA ALA A 378 34.65 5.09 -24.18
C ALA A 378 34.08 5.38 -25.56
N VAL A 379 34.92 5.93 -26.46
CA VAL A 379 34.56 6.21 -27.86
C VAL A 379 35.54 5.49 -28.77
N THR A 380 35.05 4.64 -29.65
CA THR A 380 35.88 3.86 -30.58
C THR A 380 35.36 3.98 -32.01
N GLY A 381 36.29 4.17 -32.96
CA GLY A 381 35.99 4.07 -34.39
C GLY A 381 36.23 2.66 -34.91
N MET A 382 35.24 2.10 -35.60
CA MET A 382 35.34 0.80 -36.25
C MET A 382 34.46 0.81 -37.50
N GLU A 383 34.88 0.16 -38.59
CA GLU A 383 34.01 -0.01 -39.75
C GLU A 383 32.88 -0.98 -39.41
N PHE A 384 31.63 -0.55 -39.62
CA PHE A 384 30.48 -1.40 -39.38
C PHE A 384 30.28 -2.37 -40.53
N ALA A 385 29.87 -3.59 -40.21
CA ALA A 385 29.46 -4.56 -41.22
C ALA A 385 28.23 -4.01 -41.96
N ARG A 386 28.39 -3.64 -43.22
CA ARG A 386 27.27 -3.23 -44.07
C ARG A 386 26.41 -4.47 -44.35
N GLY A 387 25.16 -4.44 -43.92
CA GLY A 387 24.18 -5.49 -44.25
C GLY A 387 23.95 -5.53 -45.76
N ALA A 388 23.71 -6.73 -46.30
CA ALA A 388 23.49 -6.99 -47.73
C ALA A 388 22.20 -6.36 -48.33
N SER A 389 21.60 -5.36 -47.67
CA SER A 389 20.35 -4.71 -48.08
C SER A 389 20.52 -3.28 -48.61
N ASP A 390 21.74 -2.74 -48.63
CA ASP A 390 22.02 -1.35 -49.07
C ASP A 390 22.70 -1.27 -50.45
N ILE A 391 22.53 -2.32 -51.28
CA ILE A 391 22.85 -2.27 -52.71
C ILE A 391 21.53 -2.37 -53.47
N ASP A 392 20.88 -1.22 -53.68
CA ASP A 392 20.06 -0.93 -54.87
C ASP A 392 19.94 0.59 -55.07
#